data_AF-A0A6B0WG92-F1
#
_entry.id   AF-A0A6B0WG92-F1
#
_cell.length_a   1.000
_cell.length_b   1.000
_cell.length_c   1.000
_cell.angle_alpha   90.00
_cell.angle_beta   90.00
_cell.angle_gamma   90.00
#
_symmetry.space_group_name_H-M   'P 1'
#
loop_
_entity.id
_entity.type
_entity.pdbx_description
1 polymer ?
#
loop_
_entity_poly.entity_id
_entity_poly.type
_entity_poly.pdbx_seq_one_letter_code
_entity_poly.pdbx_strand_id
1 'polypeptide(L)'
;MIINRENLDTLASGFQSAFTRGLTTAQARTRVEDVAIELPSMTASEVYAWLAQFPQMREWLGERVIHNPEQQGQVVRNRDWELAIGVHRNHIEDDRYGAYGQLFAGMGSSVAGHLAELVFEALKDGFSTKCYDGQNF
;
A
#
# COMPACT_ATOMS: atom_id res chain seq x y z
N MET A 1 -19.97 9.03 -29.46
CA MET A 1 -20.69 7.81 -29.01
C MET A 1 -22.07 8.14 -28.44
N ILE A 2 -23.10 7.30 -28.67
CA ILE A 2 -24.41 7.44 -27.99
C ILE A 2 -24.22 7.09 -26.51
N ILE A 3 -24.58 8.01 -25.60
CA ILE A 3 -24.55 7.72 -24.17
C ILE A 3 -25.76 6.84 -23.82
N ASN A 4 -25.49 5.57 -23.61
CA ASN A 4 -26.42 4.60 -23.05
C ASN A 4 -25.70 3.76 -22.00
N ARG A 5 -26.45 2.93 -21.26
CA ARG A 5 -25.90 2.12 -20.18
C ARG A 5 -24.81 1.15 -20.65
N GLU A 6 -25.06 0.44 -21.75
CA GLU A 6 -24.14 -0.55 -22.32
C GLU A 6 -22.77 0.05 -22.69
N ASN A 7 -22.79 1.21 -23.34
CA ASN A 7 -21.57 1.90 -23.74
C ASN A 7 -20.80 2.47 -22.53
N LEU A 8 -21.51 2.96 -21.51
CA LEU A 8 -20.88 3.42 -20.26
C LEU A 8 -20.25 2.26 -19.47
N ASP A 9 -20.90 1.09 -19.43
CA ASP A 9 -20.36 -0.11 -18.77
C ASP A 9 -19.09 -0.61 -19.49
N THR A 10 -19.06 -0.52 -20.82
CA THR A 10 -17.88 -0.84 -21.63
C THR A 10 -16.74 0.14 -21.37
N LEU A 11 -17.02 1.45 -21.31
CA LEU A 11 -16.02 2.46 -20.96
C LEU A 11 -15.47 2.27 -19.54
N ALA A 12 -16.34 2.00 -18.56
CA ALA A 12 -15.94 1.74 -17.19
C ALA A 12 -15.00 0.53 -17.10
N SER A 13 -15.31 -0.56 -17.80
CA SER A 13 -14.44 -1.73 -17.89
C SER A 13 -13.08 -1.40 -18.53
N GLY A 14 -13.08 -0.56 -19.56
CA GLY A 14 -11.86 -0.06 -20.19
C GLY A 14 -10.98 0.77 -19.26
N PHE A 15 -11.59 1.69 -18.50
CA PHE A 15 -10.90 2.49 -17.48
C PHE A 15 -10.38 1.63 -16.34
N GLN A 16 -11.15 0.66 -15.86
CA GLN A 16 -10.71 -0.31 -14.85
C GLN A 16 -9.50 -1.11 -15.35
N SER A 17 -9.52 -1.59 -16.60
CA SER A 17 -8.38 -2.29 -17.20
C SER A 17 -7.13 -1.40 -17.27
N ALA A 18 -7.29 -0.13 -17.65
CA ALA A 18 -6.18 0.83 -17.69
C ALA A 18 -5.59 1.10 -16.29
N PHE A 19 -6.47 1.28 -15.29
CA PHE A 19 -6.08 1.44 -13.89
C PHE A 19 -5.30 0.23 -13.37
N THR A 20 -5.86 -0.97 -13.51
CA THR A 20 -5.20 -2.21 -13.05
C THR A 20 -3.84 -2.40 -13.69
N ARG A 21 -3.69 -2.05 -14.97
CA ARG A 21 -2.41 -2.13 -15.68
C ARG A 21 -1.39 -1.14 -15.12
N GLY A 22 -1.79 0.10 -14.87
CA GLY A 22 -0.94 1.11 -14.24
C GLY A 22 -0.49 0.69 -12.83
N LEU A 23 -1.44 0.21 -12.03
CA LEU A 23 -1.21 -0.28 -10.67
C LEU A 23 -0.18 -1.42 -10.64
N THR A 24 -0.45 -2.49 -11.37
CA THR A 24 0.42 -3.69 -11.41
C THR A 24 1.82 -3.39 -11.93
N THR A 25 1.93 -2.54 -12.96
CA THR A 25 3.23 -2.10 -13.50
C THR A 25 4.04 -1.32 -12.47
N ALA A 26 3.38 -0.43 -11.72
CA ALA A 26 4.03 0.38 -10.71
C ALA A 26 4.41 -0.43 -9.46
N GLN A 27 3.54 -1.32 -8.99
CA GLN A 27 3.83 -2.24 -7.88
C GLN A 27 5.11 -3.05 -8.13
N ALA A 28 5.24 -3.64 -9.32
CA ALA A 28 6.43 -4.41 -9.69
C ALA A 28 7.73 -3.56 -9.74
N ARG A 29 7.62 -2.23 -9.87
CA ARG A 29 8.77 -1.32 -9.89
C ARG A 29 9.16 -0.87 -8.49
N THR A 30 8.18 -0.63 -7.61
CA THR A 30 8.42 -0.13 -6.26
C THR A 30 9.02 -1.20 -5.33
N ARG A 31 8.76 -2.48 -5.60
CA ARG A 31 9.29 -3.63 -4.83
C ARG A 31 9.12 -3.48 -3.32
N VAL A 32 7.94 -3.03 -2.91
CA VAL A 32 7.61 -2.81 -1.50
C VAL A 32 7.65 -4.13 -0.72
N GLU A 33 7.30 -5.22 -1.40
CA GLU A 33 7.33 -6.59 -0.91
C GLU A 33 8.73 -7.10 -0.50
N ASP A 34 9.80 -6.46 -0.99
CA ASP A 34 11.18 -6.83 -0.60
C ASP A 34 11.56 -6.28 0.78
N VAL A 35 10.85 -5.25 1.27
CA VAL A 35 11.19 -4.51 2.50
C VAL A 35 10.06 -4.45 3.53
N ALA A 36 8.84 -4.85 3.15
CA ALA A 36 7.68 -4.83 4.02
C ALA A 36 6.82 -6.09 3.82
N ILE A 37 6.11 -6.48 4.88
CA ILE A 37 5.14 -7.58 4.88
C ILE A 37 3.74 -7.00 4.95
N GLU A 38 2.86 -7.47 4.08
CA GLU A 38 1.44 -7.11 4.11
C GLU A 38 0.70 -7.94 5.17
N LEU A 39 0.01 -7.27 6.09
CA LEU A 39 -0.81 -7.89 7.13
C LEU A 39 -2.25 -7.36 7.00
N PRO A 40 -3.27 -8.24 7.00
CA PRO A 40 -4.65 -7.80 6.94
C PRO A 40 -5.04 -7.09 8.24
N SER A 41 -5.58 -5.87 8.13
CA SER A 41 -6.14 -5.12 9.26
C SER A 41 -7.67 -5.06 9.15
N MET A 42 -8.36 -5.33 10.25
CA MET A 42 -9.83 -5.30 10.31
C MET A 42 -10.36 -4.30 11.36
N THR A 43 -9.47 -3.68 12.14
CA THR A 43 -9.82 -2.73 13.20
C THR A 43 -9.31 -1.33 12.88
N ALA A 44 -9.65 -0.32 13.69
CA ALA A 44 -9.14 1.05 13.48
C ALA A 44 -7.62 1.18 13.74
N SER A 45 -7.04 0.24 14.49
CA SER A 45 -5.62 0.21 14.78
C SER A 45 -5.19 -1.20 15.19
N GLU A 46 -4.11 -1.69 14.61
CA GLU A 46 -3.54 -2.97 14.98
C GLU A 46 -2.38 -2.76 15.96
N VAL A 47 -2.38 -3.54 17.03
CA VAL A 47 -1.29 -3.56 18.00
C VAL A 47 -0.51 -4.85 17.83
N TYR A 48 0.73 -4.74 17.35
CA TYR A 48 1.59 -5.89 17.09
C TYR A 48 2.55 -6.14 18.25
N ALA A 49 2.02 -6.67 19.36
CA ALA A 49 2.79 -7.00 20.56
C ALA A 49 3.83 -8.13 20.34
N TRP A 50 3.68 -8.93 19.29
CA TRP A 50 4.59 -10.03 18.97
C TRP A 50 5.94 -9.58 18.39
N LEU A 51 6.03 -8.36 17.84
CA LEU A 51 7.29 -7.84 17.28
C LEU A 51 8.37 -7.71 18.37
N ALA A 52 7.99 -7.37 19.61
CA ALA A 52 8.88 -7.33 20.76
C ALA A 52 9.27 -8.71 21.32
N GLN A 53 8.74 -9.79 20.74
CA GLN A 53 8.89 -11.15 21.27
C GLN A 53 9.89 -12.00 20.48
N PHE A 54 10.49 -11.46 19.41
CA PHE A 54 11.47 -12.19 18.62
C PHE A 54 12.88 -12.07 19.22
N PRO A 55 13.38 -13.09 19.95
CA PRO A 55 14.76 -13.08 20.41
C PRO A 55 15.71 -13.24 19.23
N GLN A 56 16.87 -12.60 19.30
CA GLN A 56 17.95 -12.87 18.35
C GLN A 56 18.52 -14.27 18.56
N MET A 57 18.86 -14.94 17.46
CA MET A 57 19.59 -16.21 17.51
C MET A 57 20.97 -15.98 18.12
N ARG A 58 21.32 -16.79 19.11
CA ARG A 58 22.65 -16.81 19.71
C ARG A 58 23.33 -18.13 19.45
N GLU A 59 24.66 -18.13 19.42
CA GLU A 59 25.43 -19.36 19.40
C GLU A 59 25.11 -20.22 20.64
N TRP A 60 24.98 -21.52 20.43
CA TRP A 60 24.64 -22.46 21.49
C TRP A 60 25.86 -22.69 22.41
N LEU A 61 25.97 -21.87 23.45
CA LEU A 61 26.96 -22.01 24.51
C LEU A 61 26.26 -22.45 25.80
N GLY A 62 26.39 -23.74 26.16
CA GLY A 62 25.84 -24.30 27.40
C GLY A 62 24.39 -24.76 27.32
N GLU A 63 23.64 -24.58 28.41
CA GLU A 63 22.22 -24.97 28.48
C GLU A 63 21.30 -24.02 27.70
N ARG A 64 20.12 -24.53 27.31
CA ARG A 64 19.14 -23.76 26.55
C ARG A 64 18.57 -22.62 27.39
N VAL A 65 18.74 -21.39 26.93
CA VAL A 65 18.11 -20.22 27.55
C VAL A 65 16.73 -20.00 26.94
N ILE A 66 15.73 -19.85 27.81
CA ILE A 66 14.36 -19.49 27.43
C ILE A 66 14.25 -17.98 27.53
N HIS A 67 13.96 -17.33 26.40
CA HIS A 67 13.73 -15.88 26.36
C HIS A 67 12.30 -15.57 26.81
N ASN A 68 12.14 -14.60 27.73
CA ASN A 68 10.84 -14.08 28.10
C ASN A 68 10.48 -12.91 27.17
N PRO A 69 9.34 -12.99 26.46
CA PRO A 69 8.91 -11.92 25.57
C PRO A 69 8.51 -10.66 26.35
N GLU A 70 9.00 -9.49 25.91
CA GLU A 70 8.54 -8.20 26.44
C GLU A 70 7.18 -7.81 25.83
N GLN A 71 6.40 -7.03 26.59
CA GLN A 71 4.98 -6.76 26.31
C GLN A 71 4.74 -5.39 25.63
N GLN A 72 5.78 -4.75 25.10
CA GLN A 72 5.65 -3.45 24.41
C GLN A 72 5.30 -3.69 22.94
N GLY A 73 4.11 -3.25 22.52
CA GLY A 73 3.64 -3.40 21.14
C GLY A 73 3.71 -2.10 20.35
N GLN A 74 4.06 -2.18 19.06
CA GLN A 74 3.84 -1.06 18.15
C GLN A 74 2.37 -0.97 17.75
N VAL A 75 1.86 0.26 17.65
CA VAL A 75 0.48 0.55 17.24
C VAL A 75 0.52 1.16 15.84
N VAL A 76 -0.07 0.47 14.88
CA VAL A 76 -0.29 0.99 13.52
C VAL A 76 -1.74 1.45 13.44
N ARG A 77 -1.96 2.73 13.13
CA ARG A 77 -3.31 3.29 12.98
C ARG A 77 -3.70 3.34 11.51
N ASN A 78 -4.91 2.89 11.21
CA ASN A 78 -5.43 2.96 9.85
C ASN A 78 -5.75 4.42 9.49
N ARG A 79 -5.43 4.78 8.24
CA ARG A 79 -5.64 6.10 7.66
C ARG A 79 -6.40 5.92 6.36
N ASP A 80 -7.39 6.77 6.14
CA ASP A 80 -8.17 6.78 4.91
C ASP A 80 -7.50 7.65 3.85
N TRP A 81 -7.51 7.19 2.60
CA TRP A 81 -6.90 7.86 1.46
C TRP A 81 -7.86 7.83 0.27
N GLU A 82 -7.90 8.90 -0.51
CA GLU A 82 -8.74 8.99 -1.70
C GLU A 82 -8.02 9.58 -2.91
N LEU A 83 -8.46 9.14 -4.10
CA LEU A 83 -8.12 9.76 -5.38
C LEU A 83 -9.32 9.58 -6.32
N ALA A 84 -9.83 10.68 -6.86
CA ALA A 84 -10.97 10.66 -7.76
C ALA A 84 -10.66 11.44 -9.05
N ILE A 85 -11.04 10.88 -10.19
CA ILE A 85 -10.88 11.51 -11.51
C ILE A 85 -12.25 11.58 -12.19
N GLY A 86 -12.67 12.79 -12.57
CA GLY A 86 -13.90 13.03 -13.33
C GLY A 86 -13.68 12.91 -14.83
N VAL A 87 -14.66 12.32 -15.53
CA VAL A 87 -14.71 12.28 -17.00
C VAL A 87 -15.82 13.20 -17.49
N HIS A 88 -15.48 14.14 -18.37
CA HIS A 88 -16.47 15.06 -18.91
C HIS A 88 -17.42 14.35 -19.87
N ARG A 89 -18.73 14.56 -19.70
CA ARG A 89 -19.76 14.01 -20.59
C ARG A 89 -19.48 14.31 -22.06
N ASN A 90 -19.18 15.57 -22.38
CA ASN A 90 -18.95 15.99 -23.76
C ASN A 90 -17.78 15.24 -24.40
N HIS A 91 -16.74 14.88 -23.63
CA HIS A 91 -15.63 14.08 -24.15
C HIS A 91 -16.01 12.63 -24.47
N ILE A 92 -17.06 12.11 -23.82
CA ILE A 92 -17.64 10.81 -24.14
C ILE A 92 -18.51 10.92 -25.41
N GLU A 93 -19.30 11.98 -25.53
CA GLU A 93 -20.14 12.23 -26.71
C GLU A 93 -19.27 12.42 -27.97
N ASP A 94 -18.17 13.17 -27.84
CA ASP A 94 -17.23 13.51 -28.91
C ASP A 94 -16.17 12.43 -29.22
N ASP A 95 -16.26 11.24 -28.61
CA ASP A 95 -15.30 10.13 -28.78
C ASP A 95 -13.84 10.48 -28.43
N ARG A 96 -13.66 11.43 -27.51
CA ARG A 96 -12.35 11.89 -26.99
C ARG A 96 -11.89 11.15 -25.74
N TYR A 97 -12.57 10.07 -25.37
CA TYR A 97 -12.32 9.34 -24.12
C TYR A 97 -11.00 8.53 -24.11
N GLY A 98 -10.35 8.34 -25.27
CA GLY A 98 -9.08 7.61 -25.36
C GLY A 98 -7.95 8.21 -24.52
N ALA A 99 -7.92 9.54 -24.37
CA ALA A 99 -6.94 10.23 -23.52
C ALA A 99 -7.09 9.88 -22.03
N TYR A 100 -8.30 9.54 -21.59
CA TYR A 100 -8.55 9.14 -20.20
C TYR A 100 -7.95 7.78 -19.86
N GLY A 101 -7.68 6.91 -20.85
CA GLY A 101 -6.97 5.66 -20.60
C GLY A 101 -5.59 5.88 -19.97
N GLN A 102 -4.84 6.89 -20.42
CA GLN A 102 -3.55 7.25 -19.81
C GLN A 102 -3.73 7.89 -18.43
N LEU A 103 -4.79 8.67 -18.22
CA LEU A 103 -5.11 9.24 -16.91
C LEU A 103 -5.41 8.15 -15.88
N PHE A 104 -6.25 7.16 -16.22
CA PHE A 104 -6.54 6.03 -15.31
C PHE A 104 -5.33 5.12 -15.10
N ALA A 105 -4.47 4.92 -16.10
CA ALA A 105 -3.19 4.22 -15.90
C ALA A 105 -2.24 5.00 -14.97
N GLY A 106 -2.18 6.32 -15.11
CA GLY A 106 -1.45 7.19 -14.18
C GLY A 106 -2.02 7.15 -12.76
N MET A 107 -3.35 7.09 -12.63
CA MET A 107 -4.04 6.92 -11.35
C MET A 107 -3.62 5.62 -10.66
N GLY A 108 -3.60 4.50 -11.38
CA GLY A 108 -3.11 3.23 -10.85
C GLY A 108 -1.66 3.31 -10.40
N SER A 109 -0.81 3.98 -11.18
CA SER A 109 0.59 4.22 -10.82
C SER A 109 0.73 5.06 -9.54
N SER A 110 -0.11 6.08 -9.38
CA SER A 110 -0.10 6.95 -8.20
C SER A 110 -0.49 6.20 -6.92
N VAL A 111 -1.44 5.26 -7.00
CA VAL A 111 -1.84 4.43 -5.85
C VAL A 111 -0.68 3.54 -5.39
N ALA A 112 0.02 2.87 -6.32
CA ALA A 112 1.21 2.09 -5.99
C ALA A 112 2.34 2.97 -5.44
N GLY A 113 2.57 4.14 -6.04
CA GLY A 113 3.57 5.11 -5.59
C GLY A 113 3.30 5.60 -4.17
N HIS A 114 2.04 5.87 -3.84
CA HIS A 114 1.66 6.31 -2.50
C HIS A 114 1.92 5.24 -1.44
N LEU A 115 1.63 3.96 -1.73
CA LEU A 115 2.00 2.86 -0.84
C LEU A 115 3.51 2.81 -0.61
N ALA A 116 4.30 2.95 -1.67
CA ALA A 116 5.75 2.96 -1.58
C ALA A 116 6.26 4.15 -0.74
N GLU A 117 5.71 5.35 -0.94
CA GLU A 117 6.05 6.53 -0.14
C GLU A 117 5.85 6.27 1.35
N LEU A 118 4.71 5.71 1.75
CA LEU A 118 4.43 5.40 3.16
C LEU A 118 5.43 4.41 3.74
N VAL A 119 5.82 3.38 2.98
CA VAL A 119 6.79 2.37 3.46
C VAL A 119 8.19 2.96 3.55
N PHE A 120 8.65 3.71 2.55
CA PHE A 120 9.98 4.31 2.58
C PHE A 120 10.08 5.47 3.59
N GLU A 121 9.00 6.20 3.84
CA GLU A 121 8.89 7.17 4.93
C GLU A 121 9.03 6.46 6.28
N ALA A 122 8.31 5.36 6.50
CA ALA A 122 8.43 4.57 7.73
C ALA A 122 9.86 4.01 7.94
N LEU A 123 10.52 3.54 6.88
CA LEU A 123 11.91 3.08 6.94
C LEU A 123 12.88 4.21 7.33
N LYS A 124 12.71 5.40 6.74
CA LYS A 124 13.49 6.58 7.09
C LYS A 124 13.25 7.00 8.54
N ASP A 125 12.01 6.97 8.99
CA ASP A 125 11.63 7.39 10.34
C ASP A 125 12.10 6.40 11.41
N GLY A 126 12.35 5.14 11.05
CA GLY A 126 12.92 4.11 11.94
C GLY A 126 14.26 4.51 12.57
N PHE A 127 15.06 5.36 11.91
CA PHE A 127 16.33 5.87 12.45
C PHE A 127 16.17 6.95 13.52
N SER A 128 14.98 7.52 13.66
CA SER A 128 14.69 8.66 14.55
C SER A 128 13.57 8.41 15.55
N THR A 129 12.69 7.45 15.23
CA THR A 129 11.53 7.09 16.04
C THR A 129 11.86 5.88 16.88
N LYS A 130 11.58 5.97 18.18
CA LYS A 130 11.80 4.85 19.08
C LYS A 130 10.91 3.67 18.68
N CYS A 131 11.54 2.51 18.58
CA CYS A 131 10.91 1.24 18.36
C CYS A 131 10.31 0.67 19.65
N TYR A 132 9.76 -0.54 19.55
CA TYR A 132 9.16 -1.26 20.69
C TYR A 132 10.16 -1.57 21.83
N ASP A 133 11.47 -1.50 21.57
CA ASP A 133 12.55 -1.69 22.53
C ASP A 133 13.09 -0.37 23.11
N GLY A 134 12.46 0.76 22.75
CA GLY A 134 12.86 2.10 23.20
C GLY A 134 14.13 2.65 22.55
N GLN A 135 14.75 1.91 21.62
CA GLN A 135 15.86 2.35 20.79
C GLN A 135 15.38 2.68 19.38
N ASN A 136 16.18 3.39 18.61
CA ASN A 136 15.93 3.53 17.17
C ASN A 136 16.42 2.24 16.48
N PHE A 137 15.94 1.97 15.26
CA PHE A 137 16.53 0.94 14.42
C PHE A 137 17.97 1.27 14.02
#